data_AF-A0A0F6RIC6-F1
#
_entry.id   AF-A0A0F6RIC6-F1
#
_cell.length_a   1.000
_cell.length_b   1.000
_cell.length_c   1.000
_cell.angle_alpha   90.00
_cell.angle_beta   90.00
_cell.angle_gamma   90.00
#
_symmetry.space_group_name_H-M   'P 1'
#
loop_
_entity.id
_entity.type
_entity.pdbx_description
1 polymer ?
#
loop_
_entity_poly.entity_id
_entity_poly.type
_entity_poly.pdbx_seq_one_letter_code
_entity_poly.pdbx_strand_id
1 'polypeptide(L)'
;MAVIDFLPDRLNNPPVVWKGFTSGEFVLAAVIGVIAGIPLAIPLALVPFVGWLAFPTCMLLMPLLVIFFGGNWIASYKRGKPENYIWQRLEELRCRARMSRTMILDSRAWELKRTKPVPLMRGGKV
;
A
#
# COMPACT_ATOMS: atom_id res chain seq x y z
N MET A 1 4.35 29.82 25.89
CA MET A 1 3.75 28.63 25.25
C MET A 1 4.61 28.32 24.04
N ALA A 2 5.43 27.28 24.08
CA ALA A 2 6.34 26.98 22.97
C ALA A 2 5.54 26.24 21.87
N VAL A 3 5.29 26.93 20.77
CA VAL A 3 4.70 26.33 19.56
C VAL A 3 5.87 25.80 18.75
N ILE A 4 5.86 24.51 18.44
CA ILE A 4 6.89 23.91 17.59
C ILE A 4 6.53 24.30 16.15
N ASP A 5 7.27 25.23 15.55
CA ASP A 5 7.00 25.74 14.20
C ASP A 5 7.19 24.68 13.09
N PHE A 6 7.86 23.57 13.40
CA PHE A 6 8.17 22.51 12.47
C PHE A 6 7.80 21.14 13.03
N LEU A 7 6.77 20.52 12.45
CA LEU A 7 6.39 19.15 12.77
C LEU A 7 7.23 18.19 11.90
N PRO A 8 8.01 17.27 12.48
CA PRO A 8 8.76 16.30 11.69
C PRO A 8 7.80 15.38 10.93
N ASP A 9 8.05 15.13 9.65
CA ASP A 9 7.26 14.20 8.81
C ASP A 9 7.11 12.80 9.43
N ARG A 10 8.06 12.41 10.27
CA ARG A 10 8.06 11.13 10.99
C ARG A 10 6.90 11.02 11.98
N LEU A 11 6.41 12.16 12.48
CA LEU A 11 5.26 12.21 13.38
C LEU A 11 3.93 12.05 12.61
N ASN A 12 3.92 12.36 11.32
CA ASN A 12 2.76 12.16 10.46
C ASN A 12 2.60 10.70 10.00
N ASN A 13 3.67 9.90 10.09
CA ASN A 13 3.64 8.52 9.67
C ASN A 13 3.15 7.60 10.80
N PRO A 14 2.25 6.64 10.49
CA PRO A 14 1.77 5.71 11.49
C PRO A 14 2.92 4.85 12.02
N PRO A 15 3.03 4.66 13.35
CA PRO A 15 4.11 3.88 13.94
C PRO A 15 3.97 2.40 13.61
N VAL A 16 5.09 1.68 13.72
CA VAL A 16 5.11 0.22 13.65
C VAL A 16 4.50 -0.35 14.93
N VAL A 17 3.49 -1.21 14.77
CA VAL A 17 2.76 -1.86 15.87
C VAL A 17 3.33 -3.26 16.15
N TRP A 18 3.60 -4.06 15.12
CA TRP A 18 4.05 -5.45 15.29
C TRP A 18 5.00 -5.90 14.18
N LYS A 19 6.20 -6.40 14.54
CA LYS A 19 7.19 -7.00 13.61
C LYS A 19 7.36 -6.25 12.26
N GLY A 20 7.25 -4.93 12.23
CA GLY A 20 7.39 -4.11 11.00
C GLY A 20 6.08 -3.66 10.33
N PHE A 21 4.93 -4.16 10.75
CA PHE A 21 3.61 -3.69 10.34
C PHE A 21 3.24 -2.38 11.02
N THR A 22 2.79 -1.40 10.25
CA THR A 22 2.01 -0.27 10.77
C THR A 22 0.57 -0.71 11.06
N SER A 23 -0.22 0.10 11.76
CA SER A 23 -1.61 -0.22 12.13
C SER A 23 -2.46 -0.65 10.93
N GLY A 24 -2.36 0.10 9.81
CA GLY A 24 -3.12 -0.21 8.60
C GLY A 24 -2.61 -1.48 7.90
N GLU A 25 -1.29 -1.67 7.84
CA GLU A 25 -0.69 -2.87 7.22
C GLU A 25 -1.03 -4.14 8.02
N PHE A 26 -1.12 -4.04 9.35
CA PHE A 26 -1.55 -5.12 10.22
C PHE A 26 -2.99 -5.56 9.92
N VAL A 27 -3.91 -4.59 9.80
CA VAL A 27 -5.31 -4.86 9.42
C VAL A 27 -5.39 -5.46 8.02
N LEU A 28 -4.62 -4.93 7.07
CA LEU A 28 -4.55 -5.48 5.72
C LEU A 28 -4.09 -6.95 5.74
N ALA A 29 -3.03 -7.27 6.48
CA ALA A 29 -2.54 -8.65 6.63
C ALA A 29 -3.58 -9.56 7.30
N ALA A 30 -4.30 -9.05 8.30
CA ALA A 30 -5.38 -9.79 8.95
C ALA A 30 -6.50 -10.13 7.96
N VAL A 31 -6.97 -9.15 7.17
CA VAL A 31 -8.01 -9.36 6.14
C VAL A 31 -7.56 -10.35 5.08
N ILE A 32 -6.32 -10.23 4.60
CA ILE A 32 -5.73 -11.20 3.67
C ILE A 32 -5.73 -12.61 4.28
N GLY A 33 -5.36 -12.74 5.55
CA GLY A 33 -5.41 -14.02 6.25
C GLY A 33 -6.81 -14.59 6.36
N VAL A 34 -7.82 -13.77 6.67
CA VAL A 34 -9.21 -14.21 6.73
C VAL A 34 -9.64 -14.79 5.37
N ILE A 35 -9.36 -14.07 4.28
CA ILE A 35 -9.70 -14.48 2.93
C ILE A 35 -8.92 -15.76 2.54
N ALA A 36 -7.64 -15.86 2.92
CA ALA A 36 -6.82 -17.04 2.69
C ALA A 36 -7.30 -18.28 3.47
N GLY A 37 -8.04 -18.11 4.57
CA GLY A 37 -8.68 -19.20 5.32
C GLY A 37 -9.81 -19.89 4.57
N ILE A 38 -10.50 -19.18 3.67
CA ILE A 38 -11.62 -19.72 2.90
C ILE A 38 -11.21 -20.91 2.03
N PRO A 39 -10.21 -20.82 1.14
CA PRO A 39 -9.82 -21.96 0.31
C PRO A 39 -9.28 -23.13 1.14
N LEU A 40 -8.65 -22.89 2.30
CA LEU A 40 -8.23 -23.97 3.19
C LEU A 40 -9.43 -24.66 3.87
N ALA A 41 -10.49 -23.92 4.17
CA ALA A 41 -11.69 -24.47 4.80
C ALA A 41 -12.46 -25.42 3.87
N ILE A 42 -12.42 -25.20 2.54
CA ILE A 42 -13.16 -26.00 1.55
C ILE A 42 -12.92 -27.51 1.69
N PRO A 43 -11.67 -28.04 1.68
CA PRO A 43 -11.44 -29.47 1.84
C PRO A 43 -11.85 -29.99 3.23
N LEU A 44 -11.69 -29.18 4.29
CA LEU A 44 -12.08 -29.53 5.65
C LEU A 44 -13.60 -29.56 5.84
N ALA A 45 -14.33 -28.79 5.04
CA ALA A 45 -15.78 -28.73 5.08
C ALA A 45 -16.47 -29.97 4.51
N LEU A 46 -15.72 -30.85 3.83
CA LEU A 46 -16.22 -32.13 3.31
C LEU A 46 -16.42 -33.19 4.41
N VAL A 47 -15.99 -32.91 5.65
CA VAL A 47 -16.20 -33.81 6.78
C VAL A 47 -17.69 -33.84 7.17
N PRO A 48 -18.34 -35.01 7.18
CA PRO A 48 -19.75 -35.14 7.54
C PRO A 48 -20.05 -34.57 8.93
N PHE A 49 -21.25 -33.99 9.09
CA PHE A 49 -21.81 -33.45 10.35
C PHE A 49 -21.12 -32.21 10.96
N VAL A 50 -19.79 -32.05 10.83
CA VAL A 50 -19.02 -30.96 11.46
C VAL A 50 -18.32 -30.02 10.49
N GLY A 51 -18.32 -30.32 9.19
CA GLY A 51 -17.58 -29.56 8.17
C GLY A 51 -17.88 -28.06 8.10
N TRP A 52 -19.09 -27.62 8.47
CA TRP A 52 -19.45 -26.20 8.47
C TRP A 52 -18.60 -25.36 9.45
N LEU A 53 -18.09 -25.97 10.52
CA LEU A 53 -17.19 -25.31 11.48
C LEU A 53 -15.81 -25.00 10.90
N ALA A 54 -15.43 -25.63 9.78
CA ALA A 54 -14.15 -25.39 9.13
C ALA A 54 -13.98 -23.93 8.66
N PHE A 55 -15.04 -23.31 8.16
CA PHE A 55 -15.00 -21.91 7.70
C PHE A 55 -14.64 -20.93 8.82
N PRO A 56 -15.41 -20.81 9.92
CA PRO A 56 -15.07 -19.86 10.98
C PRO A 56 -13.72 -20.18 11.64
N THR A 57 -13.37 -21.46 11.81
CA THR A 57 -12.09 -21.85 12.43
C THR A 57 -10.90 -21.48 11.55
N CYS A 58 -10.90 -21.83 10.26
CA CYS A 58 -9.82 -21.49 9.34
C CYS A 58 -9.71 -19.98 9.12
N MET A 59 -10.84 -19.27 9.00
CA MET A 59 -10.87 -17.81 8.85
C MET A 59 -10.32 -17.08 10.08
N LEU A 60 -10.48 -17.64 11.29
CA LEU A 60 -9.95 -17.06 12.53
C LEU A 60 -8.46 -17.40 12.74
N LEU A 61 -8.04 -18.61 12.37
CA LEU A 61 -6.66 -19.08 12.54
C LEU A 61 -5.69 -18.50 11.50
N MET A 62 -6.10 -18.36 10.25
CA MET A 62 -5.20 -17.92 9.18
C MET A 62 -4.61 -16.52 9.35
N PRO A 63 -5.35 -15.50 9.81
CA PRO A 63 -4.77 -14.19 10.14
C PRO A 63 -3.58 -14.27 11.08
N LEU A 64 -3.66 -15.12 12.11
CA LEU A 64 -2.58 -15.30 13.09
C LEU A 64 -1.33 -15.85 12.41
N LEU A 65 -1.48 -16.86 11.55
CA LEU A 65 -0.38 -17.45 10.80
C LEU A 65 0.25 -16.41 9.85
N VAL A 66 -0.56 -15.73 9.05
CA VAL A 66 -0.09 -14.72 8.09
C VAL A 66 0.66 -13.60 8.79
N ILE A 67 0.14 -13.07 9.89
CA ILE A 67 0.80 -11.99 10.64
C ILE A 67 2.09 -12.47 11.31
N PHE A 68 2.06 -13.66 11.91
CA PHE A 68 3.20 -14.18 12.66
C PHE A 68 4.42 -14.42 11.77
N PHE A 69 4.20 -15.03 10.60
CA PHE A 69 5.25 -15.31 9.61
C PHE A 69 5.54 -14.11 8.71
N GLY A 70 4.52 -13.33 8.34
CA GLY A 70 4.64 -12.22 7.40
C GLY A 70 5.36 -10.99 7.93
N GLY A 71 5.41 -10.78 9.26
CA GLY A 71 6.01 -9.58 9.84
C GLY A 71 7.47 -9.35 9.45
N ASN A 72 8.35 -10.30 9.74
CA ASN A 72 9.78 -10.16 9.40
C ASN A 72 10.01 -10.03 7.88
N TRP A 73 9.17 -10.68 7.08
CA TRP A 73 9.22 -10.59 5.62
C TRP A 73 8.85 -9.18 5.14
N ILE A 74 7.78 -8.59 5.68
CA ILE A 74 7.35 -7.22 5.35
C ILE A 74 8.33 -6.18 5.85
N ALA A 75 8.89 -6.36 7.05
CA ALA A 75 9.95 -5.49 7.56
C ALA A 75 11.17 -5.48 6.63
N SER A 76 11.51 -6.64 6.05
CA SER A 76 12.60 -6.78 5.08
C SER A 76 12.24 -6.19 3.71
N TYR A 77 11.02 -6.42 3.25
CA TYR A 77 10.51 -5.88 1.99
C TYR A 77 10.45 -4.36 1.96
N LYS A 78 10.13 -3.74 3.10
CA LYS A 78 10.09 -2.27 3.28
C LYS A 78 11.48 -1.61 3.40
N ARG A 79 12.58 -2.37 3.50
CA ARG A 79 13.92 -1.78 3.68
C ARG A 79 14.33 -0.94 2.47
N GLY A 80 14.76 0.30 2.74
CA GLY A 80 15.20 1.24 1.70
C GLY A 80 14.07 1.75 0.79
N LYS A 81 12.80 1.48 1.12
CA LYS A 81 11.63 1.98 0.40
C LYS A 81 11.09 3.24 1.08
N PRO A 82 10.40 4.13 0.34
CA PRO A 82 9.78 5.31 0.92
C PRO A 82 8.67 4.95 1.93
N GLU A 83 8.26 5.94 2.72
CA GLU A 83 7.18 5.79 3.69
C GLU A 83 5.84 5.46 2.99
N ASN A 84 4.97 4.70 3.66
CA ASN A 84 3.68 4.24 3.13
C ASN A 84 3.77 3.47 1.79
N TYR A 85 4.91 2.85 1.48
CA TYR A 85 5.18 2.17 0.21
C TYR A 85 4.10 1.15 -0.19
N ILE A 86 3.61 0.34 0.76
CA ILE A 86 2.59 -0.68 0.48
C ILE A 86 1.30 -0.04 -0.03
N TRP A 87 0.87 1.07 0.58
CA TRP A 87 -0.33 1.80 0.16
C TRP A 87 -0.17 2.45 -1.20
N GLN A 88 0.99 3.06 -1.49
CA GLN A 88 1.30 3.60 -2.81
C GLN A 88 1.27 2.50 -3.88
N ARG A 89 1.81 1.31 -3.57
CA ARG A 89 1.80 0.18 -4.51
C ARG A 89 0.40 -0.35 -4.77
N LEU A 90 -0.46 -0.41 -3.74
CA LEU A 90 -1.87 -0.79 -3.90
C LEU A 90 -2.65 0.25 -4.74
N GLU A 91 -2.41 1.54 -4.51
CA GLU A 91 -3.00 2.60 -5.33
C GLU A 91 -2.51 2.51 -6.79
N GLU A 92 -1.22 2.27 -7.01
CA GLU A 92 -0.67 2.05 -8.34
C GLU A 92 -1.37 0.88 -9.05
N LEU A 93 -1.55 -0.26 -8.37
CA LEU A 93 -2.29 -1.40 -8.92
C LEU A 93 -3.74 -1.04 -9.24
N ARG A 94 -4.40 -0.27 -8.36
CA ARG A 94 -5.79 0.18 -8.56
C ARG A 94 -5.92 1.14 -9.74
N CYS A 95 -4.98 2.06 -9.89
CA CYS A 95 -4.89 2.96 -11.04
C CYS A 95 -4.61 2.20 -12.35
N ARG A 96 -3.69 1.22 -12.34
CA ARG A 96 -3.42 0.35 -13.50
C ARG A 96 -4.64 -0.49 -13.89
N ALA A 97 -5.39 -0.96 -12.91
CA ALA A 97 -6.67 -1.66 -13.10
C ALA A 97 -7.84 -0.72 -13.49
N ARG A 98 -7.59 0.58 -13.70
CA ARG A 98 -8.58 1.62 -14.05
C ARG A 98 -9.69 1.82 -12.99
N MET A 99 -9.48 1.34 -11.78
CA MET A 99 -10.40 1.50 -10.65
C MET A 99 -10.18 2.82 -9.89
N SER A 100 -9.07 3.51 -10.14
CA SER A 100 -8.72 4.79 -9.52
C SER A 100 -7.96 5.69 -10.50
N ARG A 101 -7.93 7.00 -10.22
CA ARG A 101 -7.15 8.01 -10.95
C ARG A 101 -6.43 8.98 -10.01
N THR A 102 -6.29 8.62 -8.74
CA THR A 102 -5.71 9.49 -7.70
C THR A 102 -4.20 9.65 -7.82
N MET A 103 -3.51 8.68 -8.45
CA MET A 103 -2.06 8.68 -8.64
C MET A 103 -1.68 8.93 -10.10
N ILE A 104 -0.73 9.84 -10.33
CA ILE A 104 -0.13 10.06 -11.65
C ILE A 104 0.88 8.95 -11.91
N LEU A 105 0.62 8.12 -12.92
CA LEU A 105 1.50 7.01 -13.33
C LEU A 105 2.30 7.31 -14.61
N ASP A 106 2.05 8.46 -15.24
CA ASP A 106 2.73 8.85 -16.46
C ASP A 106 4.11 9.40 -16.14
N SER A 107 5.12 8.94 -16.88
CA SER A 107 6.49 9.40 -16.78
C SER A 107 6.91 9.91 -18.15
N ARG A 108 7.24 11.20 -18.22
CA ARG A 108 7.69 11.85 -19.47
C ARG A 108 9.04 12.52 -19.25
N ALA A 109 9.78 12.66 -20.35
CA ALA A 109 10.94 13.54 -20.35
C ALA A 109 10.47 14.98 -20.04
N TRP A 110 11.29 15.71 -19.30
CA TRP A 110 10.99 17.11 -19.00
C TRP A 110 11.14 17.92 -20.28
N GLU A 111 10.04 18.48 -20.78
CA GLU A 111 10.04 19.35 -21.95
C GLU A 111 9.72 20.78 -21.53
N LEU A 112 10.61 21.72 -21.86
CA LEU A 112 10.38 23.15 -21.68
C LEU A 112 9.44 23.65 -22.78
N LYS A 113 8.14 23.43 -22.62
CA LYS A 113 7.13 24.07 -23.47
C LYS A 113 7.02 25.54 -23.08
N ARG A 114 7.54 26.44 -23.91
CA ARG A 114 7.33 27.89 -23.74
C ARG A 114 5.83 28.19 -23.92
N THR A 115 5.22 28.82 -22.91
CA THR A 115 3.80 29.21 -22.92
C THR A 115 3.52 30.45 -23.75
N LYS A 116 4.55 31.26 -24.04
CA LYS A 116 4.46 32.43 -24.90
C LYS A 116 5.45 32.33 -26.05
N PRO A 117 5.04 32.55 -27.30
CA PRO A 117 5.99 32.72 -28.39
C PRO A 117 6.85 33.96 -28.08
N VAL A 118 8.17 33.83 -28.20
CA VAL A 118 9.04 35.00 -28.19
C VAL A 118 8.80 35.69 -29.52
N PRO A 119 8.33 36.95 -29.54
CA PRO A 119 8.25 37.69 -30.79
C PRO A 119 9.68 37.76 -31.35
N LEU A 120 9.88 37.19 -32.54
CA LEU A 120 11.08 37.43 -33.32
C LEU A 120 11.15 38.93 -33.55
N MET A 121 11.96 39.62 -32.74
CA MET A 121 12.31 41.00 -32.99
C MET A 121 13.16 40.98 -34.25
N ARG A 122 12.51 41.09 -35.40
CA ARG A 122 13.15 41.33 -36.69
C ARG A 122 13.59 42.79 -36.73
N GLY A 123 14.49 43.17 -35.82
CA GLY A 123 15.27 44.40 -35.88
C GLY A 123 16.65 43.98 -36.39
N GLY A 124 17.25 44.62 -37.37
CA GLY A 124 17.24 46.04 -37.67
C GLY A 124 18.66 46.29 -38.14
N LYS A 125 18.81 46.93 -39.30
CA LYS A 125 20.13 47.25 -39.85
C LYS A 125 20.87 48.15 -38.85
N VAL A 126 22.07 47.74 -38.47
CA VAL A 126 23.11 48.60 -37.88
C VAL A 126 23.62 49.52 -39.00
#